data_AF-A0A6G9ART3-F1
#
_entry.id   AF-A0A6G9ART3-F1
#
_cell.length_a   1.000
_cell.length_b   1.000
_cell.length_c   1.000
_cell.angle_alpha   90.00
_cell.angle_beta   90.00
_cell.angle_gamma   90.00
#
_symmetry.space_group_name_H-M   'P 1'
#
loop_
_entity.id
_entity.type
_entity.pdbx_description
1 polymer ?
#
loop_
_entity_poly.entity_id
_entity_poly.type
_entity_poly.pdbx_seq_one_letter_code
_entity_poly.pdbx_strand_id
1 'polypeptide(L)'
;MNRTVTYLLGPELVWLLLFALAGILVAQNQPVTGISHLKIIWLNWYLPAIGVMLAFVPLFWATGNLWWWLVRIGLASLIGVVLLVGYLCKSASYSDIRDLGVGMGFLFFVAIGWTLLASIGLIAILFQLANWSFLPALKCLLVVFSLFLLVMKFKWDNP
;
A
#
# COMPACT_ATOMS: atom_id res chain seq x y z
N MET A 1 1.70 25.49 12.20
CA MET A 1 2.19 24.09 12.24
C MET A 1 3.69 24.08 12.01
N ASN A 2 4.44 23.30 12.79
CA ASN A 2 5.90 23.24 12.69
C ASN A 2 6.30 22.50 11.40
N ARG A 3 6.96 23.19 10.47
CA ARG A 3 7.25 22.68 9.10
C ARG A 3 7.98 21.32 9.13
N THR A 4 8.85 21.11 10.10
CA THR A 4 9.64 19.88 10.30
C THR A 4 8.77 18.65 10.57
N VAL A 5 7.68 18.81 11.33
CA VAL A 5 6.75 17.72 11.67
C VAL A 5 5.98 17.26 10.44
N THR A 6 5.60 18.20 9.56
CA THR A 6 4.95 17.89 8.28
C THR A 6 5.87 17.10 7.35
N TYR A 7 7.17 17.40 7.33
CA TYR A 7 8.13 16.64 6.51
C TYR A 7 8.41 15.23 7.07
N LEU A 8 8.40 15.06 8.39
CA LEU A 8 8.57 13.75 9.04
C LEU A 8 7.34 12.84 8.89
N LEU A 9 6.13 13.39 8.95
CA LEU A 9 4.86 12.67 8.74
C LEU A 9 4.51 12.53 7.25
N GLY A 10 5.53 12.29 6.42
CA GLY A 10 5.41 12.14 4.98
C GLY A 10 4.94 10.74 4.55
N PRO A 11 4.83 10.52 3.23
CA PRO A 11 4.46 9.22 2.67
C PRO A 11 5.44 8.10 3.05
N GLU A 12 6.70 8.42 3.34
CA GLU A 12 7.71 7.44 3.73
C GLU A 12 7.39 6.77 5.07
N LEU A 13 6.87 7.54 6.03
CA LEU A 13 6.50 7.03 7.35
C LEU A 13 5.34 6.03 7.25
N VAL A 14 4.41 6.24 6.32
CA VAL A 14 3.33 5.29 6.01
C VAL A 14 3.90 3.95 5.58
N TRP A 15 4.86 3.97 4.64
CA TRP A 15 5.49 2.74 4.15
C TRP A 15 6.32 2.04 5.22
N LEU A 16 7.05 2.78 6.05
CA LEU A 16 7.80 2.21 7.18
C LEU A 16 6.87 1.53 8.19
N LEU A 17 5.75 2.17 8.55
CA LEU A 17 4.75 1.59 9.45
C LEU A 17 4.11 0.34 8.86
N LEU A 18 3.78 0.35 7.57
CA LEU A 18 3.25 -0.81 6.87
C LEU A 18 4.25 -1.96 6.81
N PHE A 19 5.54 -1.66 6.65
CA PHE A 19 6.60 -2.65 6.68
C PHE A 19 6.73 -3.29 8.06
N ALA A 20 6.69 -2.48 9.13
CA ALA A 20 6.68 -2.98 10.50
C ALA A 20 5.45 -3.87 10.78
N LEU A 21 4.27 -3.44 10.33
CA LEU A 21 3.03 -4.20 10.46
C LEU A 21 3.08 -5.53 9.68
N ALA A 22 3.59 -5.51 8.45
CA ALA A 22 3.84 -6.71 7.66
C ALA A 22 4.77 -7.68 8.40
N GLY A 23 5.85 -7.18 9.02
CA GLY A 23 6.76 -7.99 9.81
C GLY A 23 6.08 -8.68 10.99
N ILE A 24 5.23 -7.98 11.72
CA ILE A 24 4.45 -8.55 12.84
C ILE A 24 3.50 -9.64 12.34
N LEU A 25 2.75 -9.37 11.26
CA LEU A 25 1.80 -10.33 10.69
C LEU A 25 2.51 -11.56 10.13
N VAL A 26 3.65 -11.38 9.47
CA VAL A 26 4.48 -12.49 8.99
C VAL A 26 4.98 -13.32 10.17
N ALA A 27 5.54 -12.69 11.21
CA ALA A 27 6.07 -13.40 12.38
C ALA A 27 5.01 -14.28 13.07
N GLN A 28 3.75 -13.84 13.10
CA GLN A 28 2.63 -14.62 13.66
C GLN A 28 2.22 -15.83 12.80
N ASN A 29 2.58 -15.83 11.51
CA ASN A 29 2.22 -16.89 10.56
C ASN A 29 3.40 -17.82 10.24
N GLN A 30 4.54 -17.66 10.94
CA GLN A 30 5.68 -18.58 10.88
C GLN A 30 5.54 -19.69 11.94
N PRO A 31 5.91 -20.94 11.64
CA PRO A 31 6.42 -21.43 10.35
C PRO A 31 5.34 -21.49 9.27
N VAL A 32 5.72 -21.31 8.00
CA VAL A 32 4.81 -21.30 6.86
C VAL A 32 4.13 -22.67 6.68
N THR A 33 2.86 -22.77 7.10
CA THR A 33 1.97 -23.90 6.77
C THR A 33 1.12 -23.58 5.54
N GLY A 34 0.41 -24.58 4.98
CA GLY A 34 -0.41 -24.37 3.78
C GLY A 34 -1.44 -23.22 3.91
N ILE A 35 -2.07 -23.09 5.08
CA ILE A 35 -3.00 -21.99 5.37
C ILE A 35 -2.22 -20.68 5.56
N SER A 36 -1.13 -20.68 6.32
CA SER A 36 -0.28 -19.49 6.55
C SER A 36 0.25 -18.88 5.24
N HIS A 37 0.62 -19.73 4.28
CA HIS A 37 1.10 -19.31 2.96
C HIS A 37 0.05 -18.50 2.20
N LEU A 38 -1.20 -18.99 2.16
CA LEU A 38 -2.32 -18.24 1.60
C LEU A 38 -2.49 -16.90 2.31
N LYS A 39 -2.44 -16.85 3.65
CA LYS A 39 -2.56 -15.59 4.40
C LYS A 39 -1.51 -14.56 4.00
N ILE A 40 -0.25 -14.97 3.85
CA ILE A 40 0.85 -14.07 3.46
C ILE A 40 0.70 -13.62 2.00
N ILE A 41 0.24 -14.50 1.10
CA ILE A 41 -0.04 -14.12 -0.29
C ILE A 41 -1.20 -13.12 -0.38
N TRP A 42 -2.27 -13.32 0.38
CA TRP A 42 -3.38 -12.36 0.43
C TRP A 42 -2.92 -10.98 0.96
N LEU A 43 -1.97 -10.96 1.90
CA LEU A 43 -1.33 -9.72 2.36
C LEU A 43 -0.68 -8.92 1.22
N ASN A 44 -0.11 -9.59 0.21
CA ASN A 44 0.48 -8.92 -0.97
C ASN A 44 -0.55 -8.15 -1.79
N TRP A 45 -1.83 -8.48 -1.69
CA TRP A 45 -2.89 -7.72 -2.34
C TRP A 45 -3.28 -6.49 -1.51
N TYR A 46 -3.51 -6.69 -0.21
CA TYR A 46 -4.11 -5.66 0.64
C TYR A 46 -3.12 -4.58 1.08
N LEU A 47 -1.93 -4.96 1.54
CA LEU A 47 -1.00 -4.01 2.16
C LEU A 47 -0.46 -2.97 1.16
N PRO A 48 -0.05 -3.35 -0.07
CA PRO A 48 0.37 -2.36 -1.05
C PRO A 48 -0.76 -1.40 -1.44
N ALA A 49 -1.99 -1.89 -1.57
CA ALA A 49 -3.15 -1.05 -1.86
C ALA A 49 -3.44 -0.06 -0.71
N ILE A 50 -3.43 -0.53 0.54
CA ILE A 50 -3.53 0.32 1.74
C ILE A 50 -2.41 1.36 1.74
N GLY A 51 -1.17 0.94 1.48
CA GLY A 51 0.00 1.82 1.49
C GLY A 51 -0.06 2.92 0.45
N VAL A 52 -0.46 2.58 -0.77
CA VAL A 52 -0.67 3.58 -1.82
C VAL A 52 -1.72 4.59 -1.40
N MET A 53 -2.89 4.16 -0.90
CA MET A 53 -3.95 5.09 -0.49
C MET A 53 -3.52 5.99 0.69
N LEU A 54 -2.87 5.40 1.69
CA LEU A 54 -2.37 6.12 2.85
C LEU A 54 -1.22 7.07 2.49
N ALA A 55 -0.44 6.79 1.45
CA ALA A 55 0.62 7.69 1.00
C ALA A 55 0.08 9.03 0.48
N PHE A 56 -1.20 9.12 0.09
CA PHE A 56 -1.84 10.40 -0.28
C PHE A 56 -2.41 11.18 0.91
N VAL A 57 -2.52 10.57 2.09
CA VAL A 57 -3.06 11.21 3.30
C VAL A 57 -2.26 12.46 3.73
N PRO A 58 -0.92 12.52 3.62
CA PRO A 58 -0.18 13.75 3.89
C PRO A 58 -0.67 14.99 3.11
N LEU A 59 -1.35 14.82 1.97
CA LEU A 59 -1.96 15.93 1.22
C LEU A 59 -3.03 16.70 2.01
N PHE A 60 -3.62 16.11 3.07
CA PHE A 60 -4.59 16.80 3.95
C PHE A 60 -3.96 17.94 4.77
N TRP A 61 -2.66 17.86 5.07
CA TRP A 61 -1.96 18.80 5.95
C TRP A 61 -0.60 19.26 5.38
N ALA A 62 -0.31 18.86 4.15
CA ALA A 62 0.84 19.30 3.38
C ALA A 62 0.78 20.83 3.20
N THR A 63 1.75 21.53 3.79
CA THR A 63 1.96 22.94 3.51
C THR A 63 3.03 23.07 2.42
N GLY A 64 2.79 23.90 1.41
CA GLY A 64 3.74 24.15 0.31
C GLY A 64 3.26 23.64 -1.06
N ASN A 65 4.21 23.40 -1.96
CA ASN A 65 3.93 23.06 -3.35
C ASN A 65 3.36 21.64 -3.47
N LEU A 66 2.13 21.51 -3.95
CA LEU A 66 1.46 20.22 -4.13
C LEU A 66 2.21 19.30 -5.12
N TRP A 67 2.82 19.87 -6.17
CA TRP A 67 3.59 19.09 -7.15
C TRP A 67 4.78 18.39 -6.51
N TRP A 68 5.45 19.05 -5.57
CA TRP A 68 6.54 18.45 -4.81
C TRP A 68 6.05 17.26 -3.98
N TRP A 69 4.88 17.40 -3.34
CA TRP A 69 4.26 16.32 -2.59
C TRP A 69 3.85 15.14 -3.48
N LEU A 70 3.28 15.39 -4.65
CA LEU A 70 2.92 14.32 -5.60
C LEU A 70 4.15 13.53 -6.07
N VAL A 71 5.25 14.21 -6.38
CA VAL A 71 6.51 13.53 -6.75
C VAL A 71 7.04 12.69 -5.59
N ARG A 72 7.04 13.25 -4.38
CA ARG A 72 7.48 12.54 -3.17
C ARG A 72 6.63 11.30 -2.89
N ILE A 73 5.31 11.41 -3.01
CA ILE A 73 4.35 10.29 -2.87
C ILE A 73 4.62 9.23 -3.93
N GLY A 74 4.83 9.64 -5.18
CA GLY A 74 5.16 8.75 -6.28
C GLY A 74 6.42 7.95 -6.01
N LEU A 75 7.53 8.61 -5.68
CA LEU A 75 8.80 7.94 -5.40
C LEU A 75 8.73 7.03 -4.18
N ALA A 76 8.18 7.52 -3.07
CA ALA A 76 8.03 6.73 -1.85
C ALA A 76 7.17 5.48 -2.09
N SER A 77 6.11 5.60 -2.89
CA SER A 77 5.19 4.48 -3.17
C SER A 77 5.75 3.51 -4.20
N LEU A 78 6.48 3.96 -5.21
CA LEU A 78 7.17 3.07 -6.15
C LEU A 78 8.14 2.14 -5.40
N ILE A 79 8.98 2.73 -4.54
CA ILE A 79 9.95 2.00 -3.73
C ILE A 79 9.24 1.15 -2.67
N GLY A 80 8.28 1.73 -1.95
CA GLY A 80 7.56 1.08 -0.87
C GLY A 80 6.80 -0.17 -1.33
N VAL A 81 6.11 -0.11 -2.48
CA VAL A 81 5.42 -1.27 -3.07
C VAL A 81 6.42 -2.39 -3.36
N VAL A 82 7.53 -2.09 -4.03
CA VAL A 82 8.55 -3.09 -4.40
C VAL A 82 9.13 -3.77 -3.17
N LEU A 83 9.55 -2.98 -2.18
CA LEU A 83 10.15 -3.52 -0.96
C LEU A 83 9.14 -4.37 -0.18
N LEU A 84 7.90 -3.89 -0.01
CA LEU A 84 6.89 -4.55 0.79
C LEU A 84 6.44 -5.87 0.16
N VAL A 85 6.13 -5.86 -1.13
CA VAL A 85 5.78 -7.07 -1.88
C VAL A 85 6.94 -8.04 -1.90
N GLY A 86 8.17 -7.55 -2.11
CA GLY A 86 9.38 -8.37 -2.07
C GLY A 86 9.56 -9.09 -0.72
N TYR A 87 9.37 -8.37 0.38
CA TYR A 87 9.43 -8.93 1.73
C TYR A 87 8.37 -10.01 1.97
N LEU A 88 7.13 -9.74 1.59
CA LEU A 88 6.01 -10.65 1.77
C LEU A 88 6.13 -11.90 0.88
N CYS A 89 6.49 -11.74 -0.40
CA CYS A 89 6.79 -12.86 -1.30
C CYS A 89 7.91 -13.73 -0.76
N LYS A 90 9.03 -13.13 -0.32
CA LYS A 90 10.13 -13.88 0.29
C LYS A 90 9.70 -14.61 1.58
N SER A 91 8.82 -14.00 2.37
CA SER A 91 8.28 -14.61 3.59
C SER A 91 7.31 -15.76 3.33
N ALA A 92 6.74 -15.83 2.13
CA ALA A 92 5.87 -16.91 1.67
C ALA A 92 6.61 -18.02 0.91
N SER A 93 7.89 -17.85 0.60
CA SER A 93 8.69 -18.82 -0.16
C SER A 93 8.80 -20.16 0.57
N TYR A 94 8.61 -21.24 -0.19
CA TYR A 94 9.01 -22.58 0.22
C TYR A 94 10.33 -22.84 -0.50
N SER A 95 11.37 -23.26 0.22
CA SER A 95 12.73 -23.50 -0.31
C SER A 95 12.80 -24.71 -1.27
N ASP A 96 11.99 -24.71 -2.32
CA ASP A 96 11.64 -25.83 -3.19
C ASP A 96 11.12 -25.30 -4.56
N ILE A 97 10.93 -26.18 -5.54
CA ILE A 97 10.47 -25.87 -6.92
C ILE A 97 9.15 -25.07 -7.02
N ARG A 98 8.37 -25.00 -5.94
CA ARG A 98 7.13 -24.20 -5.84
C ARG A 98 7.38 -22.69 -5.84
N ASP A 99 8.62 -22.22 -5.70
CA ASP A 99 8.98 -20.80 -5.67
C ASP A 99 8.87 -20.06 -7.00
N LEU A 100 8.79 -20.77 -8.13
CA LEU A 100 8.57 -20.13 -9.44
C LEU A 100 7.26 -19.31 -9.47
N GLY A 101 6.23 -19.77 -8.74
CA GLY A 101 4.97 -19.04 -8.58
C GLY A 101 5.10 -17.78 -7.72
N VAL A 102 6.02 -17.77 -6.75
CA VAL A 102 6.29 -16.61 -5.88
C VAL A 102 6.97 -15.49 -6.66
N GLY A 103 7.91 -15.84 -7.55
CA GLY A 103 8.58 -14.87 -8.43
C GLY A 103 7.63 -14.21 -9.44
N MET A 104 6.75 -15.00 -10.07
CA MET A 104 5.71 -14.45 -10.96
C MET A 104 4.67 -13.64 -10.19
N GLY A 105 4.30 -14.09 -8.98
CA GLY A 105 3.41 -13.36 -8.08
C GLY A 105 3.98 -11.99 -7.69
N PHE A 106 5.28 -11.91 -7.37
CA PHE A 106 5.95 -10.65 -7.05
C PHE A 106 5.74 -9.59 -8.13
N LEU A 107 6.04 -9.93 -9.40
CA LEU A 107 5.86 -8.99 -10.52
C LEU A 107 4.40 -8.56 -10.67
N PHE A 108 3.48 -9.50 -10.53
CA PHE A 108 2.04 -9.24 -10.63
C PHE A 108 1.53 -8.29 -9.53
N PHE A 109 1.89 -8.54 -8.26
CA PHE A 109 1.47 -7.69 -7.14
C PHE A 109 2.13 -6.31 -7.17
N VAL A 110 3.40 -6.20 -7.58
CA VAL A 110 4.06 -4.90 -7.80
C VAL A 110 3.34 -4.12 -8.90
N ALA A 111 3.02 -4.77 -10.02
CA ALA A 111 2.30 -4.15 -11.12
C ALA A 111 0.94 -3.61 -10.67
N ILE A 112 0.19 -4.37 -9.85
CA ILE A 112 -1.08 -3.91 -9.27
C ILE A 112 -0.89 -2.71 -8.35
N GLY A 113 0.12 -2.73 -7.48
CA GLY A 113 0.42 -1.59 -6.61
C GLY A 113 0.74 -0.33 -7.41
N TRP A 114 1.50 -0.46 -8.50
CA TRP A 114 1.84 0.65 -9.37
C TRP A 114 0.68 1.13 -10.24
N THR A 115 -0.20 0.25 -10.72
CA THR A 115 -1.40 0.68 -11.45
C THR A 115 -2.36 1.43 -10.54
N LEU A 116 -2.52 1.01 -9.28
CA LEU A 116 -3.28 1.76 -8.28
C LEU A 116 -2.66 3.13 -8.00
N LEU A 117 -1.33 3.19 -7.84
CA LEU A 117 -0.61 4.46 -7.65
C LEU A 117 -0.82 5.41 -8.84
N ALA A 118 -0.69 4.89 -10.07
CA ALA A 118 -0.91 5.66 -11.29
C ALA A 118 -2.36 6.16 -11.38
N SER A 119 -3.33 5.31 -11.05
CA SER A 119 -4.75 5.66 -11.09
C SER A 119 -5.10 6.77 -10.11
N ILE A 120 -4.71 6.61 -8.84
CA ILE A 120 -4.99 7.61 -7.79
C ILE A 120 -4.18 8.89 -8.05
N GLY A 121 -2.91 8.76 -8.47
CA GLY A 121 -2.06 9.88 -8.83
C GLY A 121 -2.63 10.69 -10.00
N LEU A 122 -3.16 10.03 -11.03
CA LEU A 122 -3.80 10.69 -12.16
C LEU A 122 -5.06 11.44 -11.73
N ILE A 123 -5.90 10.84 -10.89
CA ILE A 123 -7.08 11.53 -10.33
C ILE A 123 -6.63 12.76 -9.52
N ALA A 124 -5.60 12.64 -8.68
CA ALA A 124 -5.06 13.76 -7.91
C ALA A 124 -4.55 14.90 -8.82
N ILE A 125 -3.86 14.57 -9.90
CA ILE A 125 -3.39 15.55 -10.89
C ILE A 125 -4.57 16.23 -11.60
N LEU A 126 -5.59 15.48 -12.03
CA LEU A 126 -6.76 16.05 -12.70
C LEU A 126 -7.52 17.02 -11.79
N PHE A 127 -7.74 16.64 -10.52
CA PHE A 127 -8.38 17.52 -9.54
C PHE A 127 -7.56 18.80 -9.32
N GLN A 128 -6.23 18.69 -9.29
CA GLN A 128 -5.36 19.84 -9.17
C GLN A 128 -5.42 20.76 -10.39
N LEU A 129 -5.43 20.21 -11.60
CA LEU A 129 -5.58 20.99 -12.83
C LEU A 129 -6.95 21.68 -12.93
N ALA A 130 -7.99 21.04 -12.41
CA ALA A 130 -9.34 21.59 -12.34
C ALA A 130 -9.54 22.59 -11.18
N ASN A 131 -8.52 22.82 -10.33
CA ASN A 131 -8.62 23.56 -9.07
C ASN A 131 -9.75 23.05 -8.14
N TRP A 132 -10.08 21.77 -8.24
CA TRP A 132 -11.08 21.14 -7.39
C TRP A 132 -10.44 20.58 -6.13
N SER A 133 -11.19 20.57 -5.03
CA SER A 133 -10.72 19.96 -3.79
C SER A 133 -10.62 18.44 -3.98
N PHE A 134 -9.41 17.90 -3.93
CA PHE A 134 -9.15 16.45 -3.98
C PHE A 134 -9.59 15.73 -2.69
N LEU A 135 -9.74 16.48 -1.58
CA LEU A 135 -9.98 15.94 -0.24
C LEU A 135 -11.27 15.11 -0.12
N PRO A 136 -12.43 15.51 -0.69
CA PRO A 136 -13.65 14.72 -0.65
C PRO A 136 -13.52 13.42 -1.45
N ALA A 137 -12.84 13.45 -2.59
CA ALA A 137 -12.60 12.28 -3.43
C ALA A 137 -11.74 11.24 -2.70
N LEU A 138 -10.63 11.68 -2.09
CA LEU A 138 -9.77 10.80 -1.29
C LEU A 138 -10.50 10.21 -0.07
N LYS A 139 -11.31 11.01 0.63
CA LYS A 139 -12.13 10.51 1.75
C LYS A 139 -13.12 9.43 1.29
N CYS A 140 -13.83 9.67 0.18
CA CYS A 140 -14.75 8.70 -0.38
C CYS A 140 -14.03 7.39 -0.74
N LEU A 141 -12.86 7.50 -1.39
CA LEU A 141 -12.04 6.35 -1.76
C LEU A 141 -11.61 5.54 -0.53
N LEU A 142 -11.15 6.19 0.54
CA LEU A 142 -10.79 5.53 1.80
C LEU A 142 -11.99 4.83 2.46
N VAL A 143 -13.18 5.46 2.43
CA VAL A 143 -14.40 4.86 2.99
C VAL A 143 -14.83 3.63 2.18
N VAL A 144 -14.91 3.75 0.85
CA VAL A 144 -15.24 2.62 -0.04
C VAL A 144 -14.24 1.48 0.13
N PHE A 145 -12.95 1.81 0.23
CA PHE A 145 -11.92 0.81 0.43
C PHE A 145 -11.99 0.16 1.82
N SER A 146 -12.28 0.91 2.89
CA SER A 146 -12.50 0.34 4.23
C SER A 146 -13.70 -0.60 4.26
N LEU A 147 -14.78 -0.27 3.56
CA LEU A 147 -15.95 -1.13 3.40
C LEU A 147 -15.58 -2.40 2.64
N PHE A 148 -14.81 -2.27 1.56
CA PHE A 148 -14.29 -3.42 0.82
C PHE A 148 -13.43 -4.34 1.69
N LEU A 149 -12.51 -3.78 2.50
CA LEU A 149 -11.71 -4.57 3.44
C LEU A 149 -12.57 -5.27 4.50
N LEU A 150 -13.62 -4.62 5.01
CA LEU A 150 -14.55 -5.24 5.97
C LEU A 150 -15.31 -6.41 5.34
N VAL A 151 -15.80 -6.25 4.11
CA VAL A 151 -16.47 -7.34 3.39
C VAL A 151 -15.51 -8.50 3.13
N MET A 152 -14.27 -8.20 2.74
CA MET A 152 -13.23 -9.22 2.53
C MET A 152 -12.87 -9.92 3.83
N LYS A 153 -12.75 -9.20 4.95
CA LYS A 153 -12.53 -9.80 6.28
C LYS A 153 -13.70 -10.69 6.70
N PHE A 154 -14.94 -10.26 6.46
CA PHE A 154 -16.10 -11.07 6.79
C PHE A 154 -16.12 -12.39 6.01
N LYS A 155 -15.76 -12.35 4.72
CA LYS A 155 -15.59 -13.54 3.88
C LYS A 155 -14.38 -14.40 4.27
N TRP A 156 -13.36 -13.78 4.88
CA TRP A 156 -12.17 -14.46 5.38
C TRP A 156 -12.43 -15.25 6.67
N ASP A 157 -13.26 -14.71 7.56
CA ASP A 157 -13.60 -15.35 8.84
C ASP A 157 -14.73 -16.40 8.70
N ASN A 158 -15.56 -16.30 7.65
CA ASN A 158 -16.62 -17.25 7.31
C ASN A 158 -16.46 -17.75 5.85
N PRO A 159 -15.70 -18.83 5.62
CA PRO A 159 -15.43 -19.36 4.28
C PRO A 159 -16.66 -19.90 3.56
#